data_AF-A0A358E1F7-F1
#
_entry.id   AF-A0A358E1F7-F1
#
_cell.length_a   1.000
_cell.length_b   1.000
_cell.length_c   1.000
_cell.angle_alpha   90.00
_cell.angle_beta   90.00
_cell.angle_gamma   90.00
#
_symmetry.space_group_name_H-M   'P 1'
#
loop_
_entity.id
_entity.type
_entity.pdbx_description
1 polymer ?
#
loop_
_entity_poly.entity_id
_entity_poly.type
_entity_poly.pdbx_seq_one_letter_code
_entity_poly.pdbx_strand_id
1 'polypeptide(L)'
;MNFLRFSRSSNLTQWRLNSRLKLKITMTLATLIILGGCGGSSDSSTGIMAEQPTELALAESNWRQPLFSGLGAVNFPITTNSEIAQQYFNQGLALSYAFNHAAADFAFNEATIYDPDCAMCYWGSALVLGPNVNAPMFPDNANRAFSLATLAKDLSENVSTKERMLINALQQRYLATEPADRSSLNEAYADSMRDVMNTFPDDADIIALTAESMMDVHPWDFWDAEGVTRPWTKEITDTIETALALDKQHIGAIHLYIHAVEQSTNPERAEHYADTLADLAPAAGHLVHMPAHIYMRVGRYHDATLINMQAAAADSEFIQACRSNNPTYLAGYIPHNWHFGWVTAAISGWKSKAYELAEGTAASLSEELLRAPGMAVAQHYYSQPLYAKVRFADWQGILNTPQPAHDLLYARGIWHYARGQAYIGLDAPVKAQQELAQLAALRSMPEVQSLMFFNREGAPVLLEIAETVLRSSIATNAGELQNAISLLKAAVIMEDSLPYTEPPEWYFPVRHALGAVQILAGEFAAAEATYQRDLEIMVDNGWALRGLAEALRLQGKTDEAKIVQRRFEKAWEHAEIDISGSIISATDRMLTAANSG
;
A
#
# COMPACT_ATOMS: atom_id res chain seq x y z
N MET A 1 -10.02 -43.12 12.59
CA MET A 1 -10.47 -43.31 13.98
C MET A 1 -10.05 -42.08 14.78
N ASN A 2 -11.06 -41.35 15.28
CA ASN A 2 -11.06 -40.31 16.31
C ASN A 2 -9.79 -39.45 16.52
N PHE A 3 -9.86 -38.19 16.09
CA PHE A 3 -9.20 -37.10 16.80
C PHE A 3 -10.16 -35.94 17.03
N LEU A 4 -10.09 -35.44 18.27
CA LEU A 4 -11.06 -34.60 18.95
C LEU A 4 -10.98 -33.14 18.47
N ARG A 5 -12.16 -32.57 18.19
CA ARG A 5 -12.37 -31.12 18.06
C ARG A 5 -12.26 -30.46 19.44
N PHE A 6 -11.32 -29.54 19.61
CA PHE A 6 -11.32 -28.60 20.72
C PHE A 6 -12.00 -27.29 20.29
N SER A 7 -13.17 -27.01 20.87
CA SER A 7 -13.81 -25.70 20.83
C SER A 7 -13.10 -24.74 21.78
N ARG A 8 -12.68 -23.56 21.33
CA ARG A 8 -12.33 -22.46 22.23
C ARG A 8 -13.56 -21.58 22.44
N SER A 9 -14.07 -21.63 23.66
CA SER A 9 -15.09 -20.72 24.21
C SER A 9 -14.47 -19.37 24.54
N SER A 10 -15.07 -18.31 24.02
CA SER A 10 -14.93 -16.92 24.43
C SER A 10 -15.32 -16.71 25.89
N ASN A 11 -14.49 -16.03 26.68
CA ASN A 11 -14.91 -15.38 27.93
C ASN A 11 -14.11 -14.10 28.13
N LEU A 12 -14.69 -12.99 27.68
CA LEU A 12 -14.32 -11.62 28.05
C LEU A 12 -14.77 -11.37 29.49
N THR A 13 -13.85 -10.99 30.37
CA THR A 13 -14.17 -10.56 31.73
C THR A 13 -13.88 -9.07 31.88
N GLN A 14 -14.91 -8.33 32.25
CA GLN A 14 -14.92 -6.91 32.58
C GLN A 14 -13.89 -6.53 33.65
N TRP A 15 -13.24 -5.37 33.50
CA TRP A 15 -12.80 -4.55 34.63
C TRP A 15 -13.11 -3.07 34.38
N ARG A 16 -13.83 -2.47 35.34
CA ARG A 16 -14.19 -1.05 35.39
C ARG A 16 -13.53 -0.41 36.63
N LEU A 17 -13.12 0.85 36.44
CA LEU A 17 -13.06 1.97 37.39
C LEU A 17 -12.05 1.96 38.55
N ASN A 18 -11.07 2.88 38.49
CA ASN A 18 -11.03 4.17 39.22
C ASN A 18 -9.59 4.54 39.61
N SER A 19 -9.14 5.75 39.24
CA SER A 19 -8.82 6.80 40.23
C SER A 19 -8.27 8.07 39.59
N ARG A 20 -8.76 9.19 40.11
CA ARG A 20 -8.45 10.59 39.80
C ARG A 20 -7.00 10.95 40.15
N LEU A 21 -6.42 11.90 39.43
CA LEU A 21 -5.60 12.94 40.06
C LEU A 21 -5.59 14.23 39.22
N LYS A 22 -6.04 15.33 39.82
CA LYS A 22 -5.94 16.70 39.30
C LYS A 22 -4.60 17.28 39.74
N LEU A 23 -3.88 17.97 38.86
CA LEU A 23 -2.78 18.85 39.24
C LEU A 23 -3.06 20.27 38.74
N LYS A 24 -3.12 21.22 39.70
CA LYS A 24 -3.16 22.67 39.49
C LYS A 24 -1.73 23.19 39.42
N ILE A 25 -1.42 24.08 38.48
CA ILE A 25 -0.30 25.01 38.62
C ILE A 25 -0.75 26.43 38.24
N THR A 26 -0.48 27.33 39.18
CA THR A 26 -0.76 28.75 39.31
C THR A 26 0.16 29.59 38.41
N MET A 27 -0.35 30.68 37.82
CA MET A 27 0.46 31.69 37.13
C MET A 27 0.33 33.03 37.86
N THR A 28 1.48 33.60 38.25
CA THR A 28 1.62 34.78 39.10
C THR A 28 1.56 36.06 38.26
N LEU A 29 0.74 37.01 38.71
CA LEU A 29 0.64 38.38 38.23
C LEU A 29 1.75 39.25 38.86
N ALA A 30 2.33 40.18 38.09
CA ALA A 30 3.01 41.35 38.64
C ALA A 30 2.65 42.61 37.84
N THR A 31 2.30 43.65 38.57
CA THR A 31 1.78 44.96 38.15
C THR A 31 2.69 46.03 38.76
N LEU A 32 2.96 47.16 38.07
CA LEU A 32 2.82 48.56 38.57
C LEU A 32 3.30 49.58 37.49
N ILE A 33 2.48 50.48 36.90
CA ILE A 33 2.02 51.86 37.27
C ILE A 33 3.20 52.90 37.24
N ILE A 34 3.21 54.06 36.52
CA ILE A 34 2.52 55.37 36.76
C ILE A 34 2.65 56.40 35.60
N LEU A 35 1.48 56.93 35.18
CA LEU A 35 0.98 58.29 34.79
C LEU A 35 1.85 59.44 34.20
N GLY A 36 1.27 60.12 33.18
CA GLY A 36 1.02 61.59 33.21
C GLY A 36 1.19 62.38 31.90
N GLY A 37 0.11 62.97 31.34
CA GLY A 37 0.19 64.10 30.39
C GLY A 37 -1.05 64.30 29.48
N CYS A 38 -1.77 65.41 29.65
CA CYS A 38 -2.98 65.80 28.90
C CYS A 38 -2.71 66.51 27.57
N GLY A 39 -3.61 66.32 26.60
CA GLY A 39 -4.07 67.39 25.70
C GLY A 39 -3.89 67.17 24.19
N GLY A 40 -5.00 67.18 23.43
CA GLY A 40 -5.00 67.50 22.00
C GLY A 40 -5.71 66.48 21.11
N SER A 41 -6.93 66.83 20.69
CA SER A 41 -7.78 66.16 19.71
C SER A 41 -7.10 65.86 18.36
N SER A 42 -7.25 64.63 17.87
CA SER A 42 -7.39 64.37 16.42
C SER A 42 -8.20 63.10 16.21
N ASP A 43 -9.29 63.24 15.46
CA ASP A 43 -10.01 62.12 14.86
C ASP A 43 -9.05 61.30 14.01
N SER A 44 -8.97 59.99 14.25
CA SER A 44 -8.51 59.04 13.26
C SER A 44 -9.36 57.78 13.33
N SER A 45 -10.31 57.71 12.40
CA SER A 45 -10.93 56.48 11.95
C SER A 45 -9.85 55.55 11.41
N THR A 46 -9.40 54.59 12.22
CA THR A 46 -8.61 53.46 11.72
C THR A 46 -9.57 52.46 11.08
N GLY A 47 -9.85 52.70 9.79
CA GLY A 47 -10.32 51.64 8.91
C GLY A 47 -9.26 50.56 8.87
N ILE A 48 -9.60 49.36 9.35
CA ILE A 48 -8.83 48.15 9.10
C ILE A 48 -8.98 47.89 7.60
N MET A 49 -8.00 48.32 6.81
CA MET A 49 -7.91 47.88 5.41
C MET A 49 -7.51 46.41 5.44
N ALA A 50 -8.42 45.55 5.01
CA ALA A 50 -8.13 44.14 4.76
C ALA A 50 -6.94 44.05 3.79
N GLU A 51 -5.91 43.30 4.17
CA GLU A 51 -4.75 43.02 3.33
C GLU A 51 -5.24 42.35 2.04
N GLN A 52 -4.91 42.94 0.88
CA GLN A 52 -5.20 42.35 -0.41
C GLN A 52 -4.39 41.05 -0.53
N PRO A 53 -4.99 39.92 -0.95
CA PRO A 53 -4.27 38.66 -1.08
C PRO A 53 -3.10 38.84 -2.06
N THR A 54 -1.97 38.20 -1.77
CA THR A 54 -0.80 38.22 -2.65
C THR A 54 -1.15 37.64 -4.04
N GLU A 55 -0.37 37.97 -5.06
CA GLU A 55 -0.56 37.42 -6.43
C GLU A 55 -0.48 35.88 -6.43
N LEU A 56 0.31 35.30 -5.52
CA LEU A 56 0.35 33.86 -5.27
C LEU A 56 -0.94 33.34 -4.63
N ALA A 57 -1.48 34.02 -3.61
CA ALA A 57 -2.76 33.65 -2.99
C ALA A 57 -3.96 33.82 -3.95
N LEU A 58 -3.91 34.82 -4.85
CA LEU A 58 -4.88 34.99 -5.92
C LEU A 58 -4.76 33.91 -7.00
N ALA A 59 -3.53 33.54 -7.39
CA ALA A 59 -3.27 32.43 -8.31
C ALA A 59 -3.60 31.06 -7.70
N GLU A 60 -3.51 30.90 -6.38
CA GLU A 60 -3.97 29.74 -5.63
C GLU A 60 -5.51 29.68 -5.59
N SER A 61 -6.18 30.82 -5.37
CA SER A 61 -7.65 30.90 -5.34
C SER A 61 -8.33 30.68 -6.70
N ASN A 62 -7.60 30.91 -7.80
CA ASN A 62 -8.12 30.81 -9.17
C ASN A 62 -7.67 29.52 -9.90
N TRP A 63 -6.99 28.60 -9.21
CA TRP A 63 -6.61 27.34 -9.83
C TRP A 63 -7.85 26.49 -10.11
N ARG A 64 -7.91 25.93 -11.31
CA ARG A 64 -8.97 25.03 -11.76
C ARG A 64 -8.34 23.70 -12.13
N GLN A 65 -8.95 22.60 -11.72
CA GLN A 65 -8.47 21.29 -12.16
C GLN A 65 -8.69 21.15 -13.67
N PRO A 66 -7.67 20.78 -14.45
CA PRO A 66 -7.84 20.56 -15.88
C PRO A 66 -8.68 19.29 -16.14
N LEU A 67 -9.28 19.22 -17.32
CA LEU A 67 -9.81 17.96 -17.84
C LEU A 67 -8.64 17.13 -18.38
N PHE A 68 -8.41 15.98 -17.76
CA PHE A 68 -7.35 15.05 -18.11
C PHE A 68 -7.83 14.07 -19.19
N SER A 69 -6.99 13.84 -20.19
CA SER A 69 -7.14 12.70 -21.10
C SER A 69 -6.50 11.44 -20.49
N GLY A 70 -6.97 10.25 -20.88
CA GLY A 70 -6.32 8.99 -20.52
C GLY A 70 -6.69 8.44 -19.13
N LEU A 71 -7.82 8.86 -18.55
CA LEU A 71 -8.34 8.29 -17.29
C LEU A 71 -9.31 7.11 -17.52
N GLY A 72 -9.42 6.63 -18.76
CA GLY A 72 -10.44 5.67 -19.19
C GLY A 72 -11.69 6.31 -19.77
N ALA A 73 -12.48 5.49 -20.49
CA ALA A 73 -13.66 5.92 -21.22
C ALA A 73 -14.92 5.89 -20.35
N VAL A 74 -14.91 6.61 -19.22
CA VAL A 74 -16.08 6.71 -18.34
C VAL A 74 -17.16 7.59 -18.98
N ASN A 75 -18.36 7.04 -19.12
CA ASN A 75 -19.52 7.75 -19.62
C ASN A 75 -20.73 7.46 -18.74
N PHE A 76 -20.96 8.33 -17.76
CA PHE A 76 -22.07 8.21 -16.82
C PHE A 76 -23.00 9.42 -16.97
N PRO A 77 -24.03 9.35 -17.84
CA PRO A 77 -24.95 10.46 -18.04
C PRO A 77 -25.65 10.85 -16.73
N ILE A 78 -25.60 12.14 -16.39
CA ILE A 78 -26.28 12.74 -15.24
C ILE A 78 -27.29 13.79 -15.71
N THR A 79 -28.22 14.15 -14.82
CA THR A 79 -29.17 15.23 -15.09
C THR A 79 -28.43 16.58 -15.00
N THR A 80 -27.97 17.08 -16.14
CA THR A 80 -27.37 18.41 -16.32
C THR A 80 -27.59 18.90 -17.75
N ASN A 81 -27.64 20.22 -17.93
CA ASN A 81 -27.59 20.84 -19.27
C ASN A 81 -26.18 21.34 -19.63
N SER A 82 -25.22 21.20 -18.71
CA SER A 82 -23.85 21.68 -18.89
C SER A 82 -22.96 20.54 -19.34
N GLU A 83 -22.54 20.59 -20.62
CA GLU A 83 -21.58 19.61 -21.16
C GLU A 83 -20.27 19.57 -20.37
N ILE A 84 -19.83 20.73 -19.85
CA ILE A 84 -18.61 20.83 -19.04
C ILE A 84 -18.81 20.19 -17.66
N ALA A 85 -19.98 20.37 -17.03
CA ALA A 85 -20.27 19.68 -15.76
C ALA A 85 -20.30 18.16 -15.94
N GLN A 86 -20.88 17.66 -17.05
CA GLN A 86 -20.87 16.25 -17.40
C GLN A 86 -19.44 15.70 -17.60
N GLN A 87 -18.55 16.46 -18.25
CA GLN A 87 -17.15 16.07 -18.43
C GLN A 87 -16.40 15.97 -17.10
N TYR A 88 -16.56 16.97 -16.23
CA TYR A 88 -15.96 16.94 -14.89
C TYR A 88 -16.54 15.84 -14.01
N PHE A 89 -17.83 15.55 -14.11
CA PHE A 89 -18.44 14.41 -13.41
C PHE A 89 -17.85 13.07 -13.87
N ASN A 90 -17.74 12.85 -15.18
CA ASN A 90 -17.11 11.63 -15.72
C ASN A 90 -15.64 11.50 -15.27
N GLN A 91 -14.88 12.61 -15.27
CA GLN A 91 -13.53 12.64 -14.74
C GLN A 91 -13.50 12.31 -13.24
N GLY A 92 -14.41 12.87 -12.44
CA GLY A 92 -14.52 12.58 -11.01
C GLY A 92 -14.78 11.10 -10.76
N LEU A 93 -15.69 10.49 -11.53
CA LEU A 93 -15.97 9.05 -11.44
C LEU A 93 -14.79 8.19 -11.90
N ALA A 94 -14.09 8.56 -12.97
CA ALA A 94 -12.86 7.89 -13.39
C ALA A 94 -11.76 7.93 -12.32
N LEU A 95 -11.56 9.08 -11.68
CA LEU A 95 -10.61 9.26 -10.58
C LEU A 95 -11.05 8.50 -9.31
N SER A 96 -12.37 8.38 -9.08
CA SER A 96 -12.92 7.52 -8.02
C SER A 96 -12.59 6.06 -8.30
N TYR A 97 -12.79 5.57 -9.53
CA TYR A 97 -12.37 4.22 -9.91
C TYR A 97 -10.86 4.01 -9.81
N ALA A 98 -10.06 5.06 -9.99
CA ALA A 98 -8.62 5.02 -9.79
C ALA A 98 -8.16 5.21 -8.32
N PHE A 99 -9.10 5.24 -7.37
CA PHE A 99 -8.85 5.55 -5.94
C PHE A 99 -8.08 6.87 -5.67
N ASN A 100 -8.05 7.79 -6.63
CA ASN A 100 -7.57 9.15 -6.40
C ASN A 100 -8.71 10.04 -5.91
N HIS A 101 -9.21 9.73 -4.71
CA HIS A 101 -10.40 10.35 -4.12
C HIS A 101 -10.28 11.87 -3.94
N ALA A 102 -9.06 12.36 -3.66
CA ALA A 102 -8.82 13.79 -3.57
C ALA A 102 -9.04 14.48 -4.92
N ALA A 103 -8.42 13.97 -5.99
CA ALA A 103 -8.60 14.53 -7.33
C ALA A 103 -10.03 14.36 -7.85
N ALA A 104 -10.71 13.28 -7.45
CA ALA A 104 -12.11 13.05 -7.75
C ALA A 104 -13.00 14.11 -7.10
N ASP A 105 -12.80 14.39 -5.80
CA ASP A 105 -13.54 15.43 -5.07
C ASP A 105 -13.37 16.81 -5.72
N PHE A 106 -12.13 17.18 -6.08
CA PHE A 106 -11.90 18.43 -6.83
C PHE A 106 -12.65 18.44 -8.16
N ALA A 107 -12.64 17.36 -8.94
CA ALA A 107 -13.37 17.30 -10.22
C ALA A 107 -14.89 17.43 -10.03
N PHE A 108 -15.45 16.81 -9.00
CA PHE A 108 -16.86 16.98 -8.66
C PHE A 108 -17.20 18.41 -8.24
N ASN A 109 -16.35 19.04 -7.42
CA ASN A 109 -16.54 20.44 -7.03
C ASN A 109 -16.42 21.38 -8.24
N GLU A 110 -15.49 21.13 -9.16
CA GLU A 110 -15.35 21.85 -10.43
C GLU A 110 -16.62 21.82 -11.26
N ALA A 111 -17.27 20.64 -11.36
CA ALA A 111 -18.53 20.49 -12.06
C ALA A 111 -19.63 21.41 -11.49
N THR A 112 -19.69 21.58 -10.16
CA THR A 112 -20.70 22.45 -9.50
C THR A 112 -20.56 23.93 -9.86
N ILE A 113 -19.39 24.36 -10.34
CA ILE A 113 -19.18 25.75 -10.78
C ILE A 113 -19.87 26.00 -12.13
N TYR A 114 -20.03 24.95 -12.95
CA TYR A 114 -20.70 25.01 -14.24
C TYR A 114 -22.17 24.60 -14.18
N ASP A 115 -22.57 23.88 -13.14
CA ASP A 115 -23.97 23.55 -12.83
C ASP A 115 -24.18 23.46 -11.30
N PRO A 116 -24.56 24.58 -10.63
CA PRO A 116 -24.76 24.61 -9.19
C PRO A 116 -25.93 23.75 -8.69
N ASP A 117 -26.85 23.35 -9.57
CA ASP A 117 -28.01 22.50 -9.23
C ASP A 117 -27.73 21.02 -9.53
N CYS A 118 -26.51 20.66 -9.94
CA CYS A 118 -26.09 19.29 -10.24
C CYS A 118 -26.06 18.41 -8.99
N ALA A 119 -27.18 17.74 -8.69
CA ALA A 119 -27.29 16.83 -7.53
C ALA A 119 -26.22 15.73 -7.53
N MET A 120 -25.90 15.17 -8.71
CA MET A 120 -24.89 14.11 -8.83
C MET A 120 -23.47 14.59 -8.57
N CYS A 121 -23.16 15.86 -8.83
CA CYS A 121 -21.85 16.43 -8.54
C CYS A 121 -21.60 16.45 -7.01
N TYR A 122 -22.61 16.84 -6.22
CA TYR A 122 -22.55 16.76 -4.77
C TYR A 122 -22.54 15.32 -4.25
N TRP A 123 -23.29 14.41 -4.89
CA TRP A 123 -23.23 12.97 -4.59
C TRP A 123 -21.82 12.41 -4.81
N GLY A 124 -21.16 12.75 -5.92
CA GLY A 124 -19.83 12.26 -6.25
C GLY A 124 -18.78 12.75 -5.25
N SER A 125 -18.83 14.04 -4.89
CA SER A 125 -17.98 14.60 -3.84
C SER A 125 -18.22 13.92 -2.48
N ALA A 126 -19.48 13.65 -2.11
CA ALA A 126 -19.79 12.90 -0.90
C ALA A 126 -19.32 11.43 -0.96
N LEU A 127 -19.40 10.77 -2.12
CA LEU A 127 -18.99 9.37 -2.31
C LEU A 127 -17.51 9.17 -1.94
N VAL A 128 -16.63 9.99 -2.51
CA VAL A 128 -15.16 9.83 -2.38
C VAL A 128 -14.61 10.29 -1.04
N LEU A 129 -15.41 10.97 -0.22
CA LEU A 129 -15.07 11.31 1.16
C LEU A 129 -15.26 10.13 2.13
N GLY A 130 -15.99 9.10 1.71
CA GLY A 130 -16.18 7.84 2.44
C GLY A 130 -14.97 6.91 2.42
N PRO A 131 -15.07 5.71 3.01
CA PRO A 131 -14.01 4.71 2.91
C PRO A 131 -13.85 4.18 1.46
N ASN A 132 -12.77 3.44 1.25
CA ASN A 132 -12.67 2.42 0.22
C ASN A 132 -11.95 1.20 0.82
N VAL A 133 -11.77 0.13 0.03
CA VAL A 133 -11.08 -1.09 0.48
C VAL A 133 -9.67 -0.82 1.05
N ASN A 134 -8.97 0.23 0.58
CA ASN A 134 -7.59 0.55 0.97
C ASN A 134 -7.48 1.53 2.14
N ALA A 135 -8.49 2.36 2.39
CA ALA A 135 -8.44 3.42 3.38
C ALA A 135 -9.77 3.61 4.12
N PRO A 136 -9.77 3.67 5.46
CA PRO A 136 -10.95 4.08 6.20
C PRO A 136 -11.29 5.56 5.93
N MET A 137 -12.54 5.95 6.13
CA MET A 137 -12.91 7.37 6.08
C MET A 137 -12.16 8.17 7.16
N PHE A 138 -11.50 9.24 6.75
CA PHE A 138 -10.86 10.20 7.66
C PHE A 138 -11.93 10.86 8.56
N PRO A 139 -11.73 10.96 9.88
CA PRO A 139 -12.73 11.53 10.78
C PRO A 139 -13.19 12.94 10.38
N ASP A 140 -12.28 13.78 9.89
CA ASP A 140 -12.58 15.16 9.48
C ASP A 140 -13.48 15.24 8.23
N ASN A 141 -13.61 14.16 7.47
CA ASN A 141 -14.48 14.12 6.29
C ASN A 141 -15.96 13.99 6.64
N ALA A 142 -16.31 13.43 7.81
CA ALA A 142 -17.67 12.99 8.12
C ALA A 142 -18.72 14.11 7.99
N ASN A 143 -18.46 15.26 8.60
CA ASN A 143 -19.39 16.40 8.56
C ASN A 143 -19.59 16.92 7.13
N ARG A 144 -18.51 16.95 6.34
CA ARG A 144 -18.55 17.41 4.95
C ARG A 144 -19.29 16.42 4.07
N ALA A 145 -19.00 15.13 4.19
CA ALA A 145 -19.68 14.06 3.46
C ALA A 145 -21.18 14.04 3.73
N PHE A 146 -21.59 14.15 5.00
CA PHE A 146 -23.01 14.26 5.38
C PHE A 146 -23.69 15.49 4.78
N SER A 147 -23.03 16.66 4.82
CA SER A 147 -23.58 17.90 4.29
C SER A 147 -23.78 17.84 2.77
N LEU A 148 -22.79 17.30 2.05
CA LEU A 148 -22.85 17.12 0.60
C LEU A 148 -23.89 16.08 0.18
N ALA A 149 -23.99 14.96 0.92
CA ALA A 149 -25.02 13.97 0.68
C ALA A 149 -26.42 14.57 0.89
N THR A 150 -26.62 15.36 1.93
CA THR A 150 -27.89 16.05 2.20
C THR A 150 -28.21 17.04 1.07
N LEU A 151 -27.23 17.83 0.60
CA LEU A 151 -27.42 18.76 -0.51
C LEU A 151 -27.78 18.04 -1.81
N ALA A 152 -27.12 16.92 -2.13
CA ALA A 152 -27.47 16.08 -3.27
C ALA A 152 -28.94 15.59 -3.18
N LYS A 153 -29.39 15.24 -1.96
CA LYS A 153 -30.77 14.85 -1.71
C LYS A 153 -31.76 16.00 -1.95
N ASP A 154 -31.45 17.20 -1.47
CA ASP A 154 -32.31 18.37 -1.62
C ASP A 154 -32.45 18.80 -3.10
N LEU A 155 -31.42 18.61 -3.91
CA LEU A 155 -31.42 18.90 -5.36
C LEU A 155 -32.01 17.76 -6.22
N SER A 156 -32.37 16.62 -5.61
CA SER A 156 -32.80 15.42 -6.34
C SER A 156 -34.25 15.41 -6.85
N GLU A 157 -34.97 16.53 -6.81
CA GLU A 157 -36.39 16.56 -7.18
C GLU A 157 -36.61 16.16 -8.64
N ASN A 158 -35.78 16.67 -9.56
CA ASN A 158 -35.95 16.51 -11.01
C ASN A 158 -34.93 15.59 -11.69
N VAL A 159 -34.11 14.87 -10.92
CA VAL A 159 -33.14 13.92 -11.48
C VAL A 159 -33.81 12.62 -11.95
N SER A 160 -33.09 11.88 -12.80
CA SER A 160 -33.50 10.55 -13.27
C SER A 160 -33.73 9.57 -12.10
N THR A 161 -34.50 8.49 -12.35
CA THR A 161 -34.71 7.45 -11.32
C THR A 161 -33.41 6.84 -10.84
N LYS A 162 -32.44 6.61 -11.76
CA LYS A 162 -31.12 6.05 -11.44
C LYS A 162 -30.36 6.94 -10.46
N GLU A 163 -30.27 8.23 -10.76
CA GLU A 163 -29.62 9.22 -9.90
C GLU A 163 -30.29 9.32 -8.53
N ARG A 164 -31.63 9.38 -8.51
CA ARG A 164 -32.39 9.46 -7.25
C ARG A 164 -32.14 8.26 -6.34
N MET A 165 -32.03 7.07 -6.90
CA MET A 165 -31.75 5.86 -6.15
C MET A 165 -30.32 5.84 -5.59
N LEU A 166 -29.32 6.23 -6.38
CA LEU A 166 -27.93 6.38 -5.91
C LEU A 166 -27.80 7.43 -4.79
N ILE A 167 -28.48 8.57 -4.94
CA ILE A 167 -28.49 9.64 -3.93
C ILE A 167 -29.12 9.14 -2.62
N ASN A 168 -30.24 8.40 -2.72
CA ASN A 168 -30.90 7.82 -1.55
C ASN A 168 -30.04 6.74 -0.86
N ALA A 169 -29.35 5.89 -1.64
CA ALA A 169 -28.44 4.89 -1.11
C ALA A 169 -27.31 5.55 -0.33
N LEU A 170 -26.68 6.59 -0.89
CA LEU A 170 -25.57 7.30 -0.24
C LEU A 170 -25.99 7.98 1.08
N GLN A 171 -27.26 8.34 1.26
CA GLN A 171 -27.74 8.86 2.56
C GLN A 171 -27.53 7.86 3.71
N GLN A 172 -27.56 6.55 3.42
CA GLN A 172 -27.37 5.52 4.45
C GLN A 172 -25.92 5.44 4.94
N ARG A 173 -24.97 5.97 4.16
CA ARG A 173 -23.53 5.91 4.45
C ARG A 173 -23.10 6.93 5.51
N TYR A 174 -23.89 7.97 5.76
CA TYR A 174 -23.47 9.11 6.59
C TYR A 174 -24.50 9.53 7.63
N LEU A 175 -23.99 10.00 8.78
CA LEU A 175 -24.78 10.64 9.84
C LEU A 175 -24.25 12.05 10.11
N ALA A 176 -25.10 12.91 10.67
CA ALA A 176 -24.71 14.26 11.09
C ALA A 176 -23.65 14.27 12.19
N THR A 177 -23.48 13.15 12.91
CA THR A 177 -22.43 12.96 13.90
C THR A 177 -21.82 11.59 13.66
N GLU A 178 -20.53 11.58 13.39
CA GLU A 178 -19.81 10.35 13.06
C GLU A 178 -19.79 9.38 14.24
N PRO A 179 -20.24 8.12 14.07
CA PRO A 179 -20.15 7.11 15.11
C PRO A 179 -18.71 6.62 15.27
N ALA A 180 -18.40 6.08 16.46
CA ALA A 180 -17.11 5.43 16.70
C ALA A 180 -16.95 4.13 15.89
N ASP A 181 -18.07 3.44 15.63
CA ASP A 181 -18.17 2.26 14.78
C ASP A 181 -19.17 2.54 13.66
N ARG A 182 -18.68 2.49 12.42
CA ARG A 182 -19.44 2.78 11.20
C ARG A 182 -19.85 1.52 10.43
N SER A 183 -19.62 0.32 10.96
CA SER A 183 -19.93 -0.94 10.28
C SER A 183 -21.39 -1.00 9.82
N SER A 184 -22.32 -0.58 10.67
CA SER A 184 -23.76 -0.51 10.32
C SER A 184 -24.09 0.49 9.18
N LEU A 185 -23.29 1.54 9.00
CA LEU A 185 -23.48 2.50 7.89
C LEU A 185 -22.95 1.93 6.58
N ASN A 186 -21.82 1.22 6.62
CA ASN A 186 -21.29 0.50 5.46
C ASN A 186 -22.27 -0.60 5.00
N GLU A 187 -22.79 -1.39 5.93
CA GLU A 187 -23.81 -2.42 5.65
C GLU A 187 -25.07 -1.82 5.02
N ALA A 188 -25.60 -0.72 5.61
CA ALA A 188 -26.80 -0.07 5.09
C ALA A 188 -26.61 0.55 3.70
N TYR A 189 -25.42 1.10 3.41
CA TYR A 189 -25.07 1.57 2.07
C TYR A 189 -24.98 0.42 1.07
N ALA A 190 -24.29 -0.67 1.42
CA ALA A 190 -24.16 -1.85 0.55
C ALA A 190 -25.52 -2.50 0.25
N ASP A 191 -26.38 -2.63 1.25
CA ASP A 191 -27.76 -3.13 1.06
C ASP A 191 -28.58 -2.22 0.16
N SER A 192 -28.45 -0.90 0.32
CA SER A 192 -29.12 0.05 -0.57
C SER A 192 -28.60 -0.03 -2.00
N MET A 193 -27.29 -0.25 -2.19
CA MET A 193 -26.70 -0.43 -3.51
C MET A 193 -27.15 -1.73 -4.17
N ARG A 194 -27.36 -2.82 -3.42
CA ARG A 194 -28.00 -4.05 -3.93
C ARG A 194 -29.40 -3.75 -4.51
N ASP A 195 -30.20 -2.91 -3.85
CA ASP A 195 -31.50 -2.48 -4.36
C ASP A 195 -31.40 -1.67 -5.66
N VAL A 196 -30.38 -0.80 -5.77
CA VAL A 196 -30.10 -0.07 -7.03
C VAL A 196 -29.71 -1.04 -8.15
N MET A 197 -28.79 -1.96 -7.89
CA MET A 197 -28.36 -2.98 -8.85
C MET A 197 -29.52 -3.84 -9.33
N ASN A 198 -30.41 -4.28 -8.44
CA ASN A 198 -31.60 -5.06 -8.80
C ASN A 198 -32.56 -4.30 -9.74
N THR A 199 -32.54 -2.96 -9.68
CA THR A 199 -33.37 -2.10 -10.55
C THR A 199 -32.68 -1.81 -11.89
N PHE A 200 -31.35 -1.76 -11.91
CA PHE A 200 -30.52 -1.48 -13.09
C PHE A 200 -29.50 -2.60 -13.35
N PRO A 201 -29.94 -3.85 -13.60
CA PRO A 201 -29.05 -5.01 -13.72
C PRO A 201 -28.21 -5.04 -15.01
N ASP A 202 -28.45 -4.13 -15.95
CA ASP A 202 -27.73 -4.01 -17.22
C ASP A 202 -26.77 -2.80 -17.24
N ASP A 203 -26.56 -2.13 -16.09
CA ASP A 203 -25.68 -0.96 -15.96
C ASP A 203 -24.39 -1.36 -15.22
N ALA A 204 -23.29 -1.47 -15.97
CA ALA A 204 -22.01 -1.93 -15.44
C ALA A 204 -21.43 -1.01 -14.36
N ASP A 205 -21.65 0.31 -14.44
CA ASP A 205 -21.21 1.27 -13.41
C ASP A 205 -21.97 1.04 -12.10
N ILE A 206 -23.29 0.82 -12.17
CA ILE A 206 -24.09 0.50 -10.98
C ILE A 206 -23.61 -0.80 -10.32
N ILE A 207 -23.35 -1.83 -11.10
CA ILE A 207 -22.88 -3.12 -10.59
C ILE A 207 -21.48 -2.97 -9.98
N ALA A 208 -20.57 -2.23 -10.62
CA ALA A 208 -19.23 -1.97 -10.10
C ALA A 208 -19.27 -1.17 -8.77
N LEU A 209 -20.07 -0.10 -8.70
CA LEU A 209 -20.28 0.66 -7.45
C LEU A 209 -20.92 -0.19 -6.36
N THR A 210 -21.79 -1.14 -6.72
CA THR A 210 -22.38 -2.08 -5.77
C THR A 210 -21.32 -3.03 -5.24
N ALA A 211 -20.48 -3.60 -6.10
CA ALA A 211 -19.36 -4.45 -5.66
C ALA A 211 -18.40 -3.71 -4.73
N GLU A 212 -18.02 -2.46 -5.06
CA GLU A 212 -17.16 -1.62 -4.21
C GLU A 212 -17.78 -1.43 -2.82
N SER A 213 -19.08 -1.12 -2.75
CA SER A 213 -19.78 -0.98 -1.47
C SER A 213 -19.75 -2.25 -0.62
N MET A 214 -19.79 -3.44 -1.23
CA MET A 214 -19.67 -4.72 -0.51
C MET A 214 -18.22 -4.97 -0.05
N MET A 215 -17.23 -4.57 -0.85
CA MET A 215 -15.82 -4.66 -0.48
C MET A 215 -15.50 -3.77 0.73
N ASP A 216 -16.13 -2.61 0.84
CA ASP A 216 -16.00 -1.69 1.97
C ASP A 216 -16.61 -2.19 3.29
N VAL A 217 -17.52 -3.16 3.23
CA VAL A 217 -18.01 -3.88 4.43
C VAL A 217 -16.95 -4.86 4.92
N HIS A 218 -16.14 -5.41 4.02
CA HIS A 218 -15.15 -6.46 4.31
C HIS A 218 -13.74 -6.11 3.79
N PRO A 219 -13.17 -4.95 4.16
CA PRO A 219 -11.93 -4.47 3.57
C PRO A 219 -10.80 -5.46 3.84
N TRP A 220 -10.17 -5.95 2.77
CA TRP A 220 -9.07 -6.94 2.80
C TRP A 220 -9.42 -8.30 3.43
N ASP A 221 -10.69 -8.59 3.71
CA ASP A 221 -11.11 -9.86 4.31
C ASP A 221 -11.86 -10.73 3.29
N PHE A 222 -11.28 -10.96 2.11
CA PHE A 222 -11.91 -11.80 1.07
C PHE A 222 -11.38 -13.25 1.08
N TRP A 223 -10.16 -13.43 1.56
CA TRP A 223 -9.48 -14.72 1.62
C TRP A 223 -8.73 -14.82 2.94
N ASP A 224 -8.60 -16.02 3.49
CA ASP A 224 -7.66 -16.24 4.59
C ASP A 224 -6.20 -16.33 4.11
N ALA A 225 -5.27 -16.55 5.04
CA ALA A 225 -3.84 -16.63 4.75
C ALA A 225 -3.49 -17.78 3.78
N GLU A 226 -4.34 -18.81 3.71
CA GLU A 226 -4.22 -19.95 2.81
C GLU A 226 -4.96 -19.75 1.47
N GLY A 227 -5.60 -18.60 1.28
CA GLY A 227 -6.36 -18.29 0.06
C GLY A 227 -7.73 -18.98 0.01
N VAL A 228 -8.29 -19.36 1.17
CA VAL A 228 -9.64 -19.93 1.28
C VAL A 228 -10.66 -18.80 1.39
N THR A 229 -11.76 -18.95 0.66
CA THR A 229 -12.82 -17.94 0.52
C THR A 229 -13.54 -17.64 1.84
N ARG A 230 -13.91 -16.38 2.08
CA ARG A 230 -14.82 -15.97 3.16
C ARG A 230 -16.30 -16.09 2.71
N PRO A 231 -17.27 -16.08 3.65
CA PRO A 231 -18.69 -16.27 3.31
C PRO A 231 -19.27 -15.27 2.30
N TRP A 232 -18.76 -14.02 2.30
CA TRP A 232 -19.22 -12.93 1.43
C TRP A 232 -18.45 -12.84 0.10
N THR A 233 -17.28 -13.46 -0.01
CA THR A 233 -16.37 -13.32 -1.15
C THR A 233 -17.03 -13.71 -2.47
N LYS A 234 -17.83 -14.79 -2.47
CA LYS A 234 -18.50 -15.26 -3.69
C LYS A 234 -19.46 -14.20 -4.25
N GLU A 235 -20.25 -13.57 -3.38
CA GLU A 235 -21.19 -12.53 -3.81
C GLU A 235 -20.45 -11.34 -4.44
N ILE A 236 -19.35 -10.91 -3.81
CA ILE A 236 -18.50 -9.84 -4.31
C ILE A 236 -17.92 -10.19 -5.69
N THR A 237 -17.27 -11.35 -5.82
CA THR A 237 -16.66 -11.76 -7.09
C THR A 237 -17.69 -11.97 -8.19
N ASP A 238 -18.84 -12.61 -7.90
CA ASP A 238 -19.92 -12.80 -8.88
C ASP A 238 -20.48 -11.45 -9.36
N THR A 239 -20.59 -10.47 -8.46
CA THR A 239 -21.07 -9.11 -8.79
C THR A 239 -20.09 -8.42 -9.74
N ILE A 240 -18.80 -8.46 -9.44
CA ILE A 240 -17.76 -7.87 -10.31
C ILE A 240 -17.72 -8.57 -11.67
N GLU A 241 -17.80 -9.90 -11.70
CA GLU A 241 -17.83 -10.68 -12.93
C GLU A 241 -19.06 -10.37 -13.79
N THR A 242 -20.19 -10.02 -13.16
CA THR A 242 -21.40 -9.56 -13.87
C THR A 242 -21.15 -8.21 -14.56
N ALA A 243 -20.51 -7.24 -13.87
CA ALA A 243 -20.13 -5.97 -14.50
C ALA A 243 -19.16 -6.21 -15.68
N LEU A 244 -18.16 -7.07 -15.52
CA LEU A 244 -17.19 -7.40 -16.56
C LEU A 244 -17.79 -8.18 -17.73
N ALA A 245 -18.90 -8.89 -17.53
CA ALA A 245 -19.64 -9.55 -18.60
C ALA A 245 -20.39 -8.54 -19.48
N LEU A 246 -20.86 -7.43 -18.90
CA LEU A 246 -21.52 -6.33 -19.62
C LEU A 246 -20.50 -5.43 -20.32
N ASP A 247 -19.40 -5.09 -19.62
CA ASP A 247 -18.30 -4.30 -20.16
C ASP A 247 -16.94 -4.83 -19.69
N LYS A 248 -16.25 -5.53 -20.60
CA LYS A 248 -14.93 -6.11 -20.35
C LYS A 248 -13.81 -5.08 -20.20
N GLN A 249 -14.04 -3.83 -20.58
CA GLN A 249 -13.08 -2.72 -20.51
C GLN A 249 -13.44 -1.73 -19.39
N HIS A 250 -14.39 -2.09 -18.52
CA HIS A 250 -14.82 -1.23 -17.43
C HIS A 250 -13.72 -1.09 -16.37
N ILE A 251 -13.03 0.06 -16.37
CA ILE A 251 -11.85 0.29 -15.52
C ILE A 251 -12.11 0.05 -14.03
N GLY A 252 -13.27 0.45 -13.51
CA GLY A 252 -13.66 0.23 -12.12
C GLY A 252 -13.81 -1.26 -11.77
N ALA A 253 -14.59 -2.01 -12.55
CA ALA A 253 -14.77 -3.44 -12.36
C ALA A 253 -13.46 -4.23 -12.50
N ILE A 254 -12.59 -3.90 -13.48
CA ILE A 254 -11.29 -4.57 -13.62
C ILE A 254 -10.42 -4.33 -12.38
N HIS A 255 -10.34 -3.08 -11.93
CA HIS A 255 -9.60 -2.71 -10.73
C HIS A 255 -10.10 -3.47 -9.49
N LEU A 256 -11.41 -3.45 -9.23
CA LEU A 256 -12.01 -4.16 -8.10
C LEU A 256 -11.77 -5.67 -8.20
N TYR A 257 -11.81 -6.24 -9.41
CA TYR A 257 -11.57 -7.67 -9.61
C TYR A 257 -10.15 -8.08 -9.25
N ILE A 258 -9.15 -7.27 -9.63
CA ILE A 258 -7.75 -7.51 -9.26
C ILE A 258 -7.63 -7.59 -7.72
N HIS A 259 -8.10 -6.57 -7.01
CA HIS A 259 -8.08 -6.55 -5.55
C HIS A 259 -8.87 -7.72 -4.93
N ALA A 260 -10.02 -8.06 -5.50
CA ALA A 260 -10.86 -9.13 -4.98
C ALA A 260 -10.24 -10.53 -5.15
N VAL A 261 -9.31 -10.74 -6.10
CA VAL A 261 -8.75 -12.08 -6.39
C VAL A 261 -7.25 -12.21 -6.18
N GLU A 262 -6.50 -11.14 -5.95
CA GLU A 262 -5.03 -11.19 -5.80
C GLU A 262 -4.59 -12.16 -4.69
N GLN A 263 -5.27 -12.19 -3.55
CA GLN A 263 -4.94 -13.10 -2.44
C GLN A 263 -5.43 -14.54 -2.67
N SER A 264 -6.26 -14.80 -3.68
CA SER A 264 -6.89 -16.10 -3.90
C SER A 264 -5.91 -17.22 -4.26
N THR A 265 -6.43 -18.46 -4.32
CA THR A 265 -5.72 -19.62 -4.86
C THR A 265 -5.79 -19.73 -6.39
N ASN A 266 -6.49 -18.82 -7.06
CA ASN A 266 -6.66 -18.78 -8.51
C ASN A 266 -6.60 -17.34 -9.10
N PRO A 267 -5.54 -16.56 -8.80
CA PRO A 267 -5.43 -15.16 -9.23
C PRO A 267 -5.32 -15.00 -10.75
N GLU A 268 -4.90 -16.04 -11.48
CA GLU A 268 -4.81 -16.05 -12.96
C GLU A 268 -6.15 -15.74 -13.65
N ARG A 269 -7.27 -15.89 -12.94
CA ARG A 269 -8.60 -15.55 -13.46
C ARG A 269 -8.78 -14.07 -13.79
N ALA A 270 -7.93 -13.18 -13.27
CA ALA A 270 -7.94 -11.75 -13.56
C ALA A 270 -6.87 -11.34 -14.58
N GLU A 271 -5.99 -12.25 -15.02
CA GLU A 271 -4.81 -11.94 -15.82
C GLU A 271 -5.16 -11.23 -17.14
N HIS A 272 -6.14 -11.73 -17.90
CA HIS A 272 -6.51 -11.11 -19.17
C HIS A 272 -7.17 -9.73 -19.02
N TYR A 273 -7.73 -9.41 -17.84
CA TYR A 273 -8.23 -8.08 -17.54
C TYR A 273 -7.07 -7.17 -17.10
N ALA A 274 -6.18 -7.67 -16.24
CA ALA A 274 -4.97 -6.99 -15.80
C ALA A 274 -4.09 -6.56 -17.00
N ASP A 275 -3.95 -7.43 -18.01
CA ASP A 275 -3.19 -7.15 -19.25
C ASP A 275 -3.71 -5.92 -20.03
N THR A 276 -4.93 -5.44 -19.76
CA THR A 276 -5.55 -4.32 -20.50
C THR A 276 -5.68 -3.03 -19.70
N LEU A 277 -5.65 -3.09 -18.36
CA LEU A 277 -6.06 -1.96 -17.52
C LEU A 277 -5.16 -0.72 -17.69
N ALA A 278 -3.85 -0.92 -17.79
CA ALA A 278 -2.91 0.17 -17.97
C ALA A 278 -3.13 0.96 -19.27
N ASP A 279 -3.46 0.27 -20.37
CA ASP A 279 -3.76 0.90 -21.66
C ASP A 279 -5.12 1.61 -21.68
N LEU A 280 -6.07 1.13 -20.86
CA LEU A 280 -7.39 1.75 -20.73
C LEU A 280 -7.32 3.10 -19.99
N ALA A 281 -6.47 3.21 -18.97
CA ALA A 281 -6.36 4.42 -18.15
C ALA A 281 -4.88 4.85 -17.91
N PRO A 282 -4.12 5.18 -18.97
CA PRO A 282 -2.68 5.42 -18.88
C PRO A 282 -2.28 6.65 -18.05
N ALA A 283 -3.20 7.58 -17.80
CA ALA A 283 -2.97 8.77 -16.97
C ALA A 283 -3.33 8.56 -15.49
N ALA A 284 -3.89 7.40 -15.13
CA ALA A 284 -4.24 7.04 -13.76
C ALA A 284 -3.16 6.12 -13.19
N GLY A 285 -2.11 6.68 -12.57
CA GLY A 285 -0.94 5.92 -12.10
C GLY A 285 -1.31 4.69 -11.26
N HIS A 286 -2.31 4.79 -10.38
CA HIS A 286 -2.80 3.63 -9.63
C HIS A 286 -3.39 2.53 -10.52
N LEU A 287 -4.23 2.85 -11.52
CA LEU A 287 -4.78 1.85 -12.44
C LEU A 287 -3.70 1.25 -13.35
N VAL A 288 -2.69 2.04 -13.73
CA VAL A 288 -1.51 1.52 -14.44
C VAL A 288 -0.74 0.54 -13.57
N HIS A 289 -0.64 0.78 -12.26
CA HIS A 289 0.04 -0.10 -11.31
C HIS A 289 -0.69 -1.43 -11.08
N MET A 290 -2.02 -1.40 -10.95
CA MET A 290 -2.84 -2.54 -10.51
C MET A 290 -2.51 -3.91 -11.14
N PRO A 291 -2.20 -4.03 -12.45
CA PRO A 291 -1.81 -5.31 -13.04
C PRO A 291 -0.64 -6.01 -12.34
N ALA A 292 0.27 -5.25 -11.71
CA ALA A 292 1.41 -5.78 -10.97
C ALA A 292 1.01 -6.76 -9.85
N HIS A 293 -0.15 -6.57 -9.23
CA HIS A 293 -0.68 -7.46 -8.19
C HIS A 293 -0.94 -8.87 -8.75
N ILE A 294 -1.61 -8.98 -9.90
CA ILE A 294 -1.80 -10.29 -10.55
C ILE A 294 -0.47 -10.84 -11.07
N TYR A 295 0.34 -10.01 -11.74
CA TYR A 295 1.61 -10.44 -12.31
C TYR A 295 2.56 -11.03 -11.27
N MET A 296 2.64 -10.43 -10.08
CA MET A 296 3.42 -10.96 -8.96
C MET A 296 2.94 -12.35 -8.54
N ARG A 297 1.62 -12.53 -8.41
CA ARG A 297 0.99 -13.78 -7.97
C ARG A 297 1.14 -14.93 -8.97
N VAL A 298 1.28 -14.62 -10.26
CA VAL A 298 1.47 -15.61 -11.33
C VAL A 298 2.94 -15.76 -11.78
N GLY A 299 3.88 -15.09 -11.12
CA GLY A 299 5.32 -15.19 -11.40
C GLY A 299 5.84 -14.33 -12.57
N ARG A 300 5.04 -13.39 -13.07
CA ARG A 300 5.41 -12.42 -14.13
C ARG A 300 6.12 -11.19 -13.54
N TYR A 301 7.19 -11.41 -12.78
CA TYR A 301 7.89 -10.34 -12.06
C TYR A 301 8.47 -9.24 -12.97
N HIS A 302 8.97 -9.60 -14.15
CA HIS A 302 9.49 -8.61 -15.10
C HIS A 302 8.39 -7.65 -15.58
N ASP A 303 7.22 -8.19 -15.95
CA ASP A 303 6.07 -7.39 -16.36
C ASP A 303 5.57 -6.50 -15.21
N ALA A 304 5.57 -7.03 -13.98
CA ALA A 304 5.27 -6.24 -12.78
C ALA A 304 6.26 -5.08 -12.59
N THR A 305 7.56 -5.29 -12.84
CA THR A 305 8.54 -4.20 -12.80
C THR A 305 8.26 -3.14 -13.87
N LEU A 306 7.99 -3.55 -15.12
CA LEU A 306 7.76 -2.64 -16.23
C LEU A 306 6.50 -1.79 -16.02
N ILE A 307 5.41 -2.40 -15.56
CA ILE A 307 4.15 -1.68 -15.36
C ILE A 307 4.26 -0.67 -14.20
N ASN A 308 5.03 -1.01 -13.17
CA ASN A 308 5.35 -0.08 -12.08
C ASN A 308 6.17 1.13 -12.53
N MET A 309 7.12 0.93 -13.44
CA MET A 309 7.86 2.05 -14.06
C MET A 309 6.92 2.97 -14.86
N GLN A 310 5.95 2.40 -15.57
CA GLN A 310 4.94 3.18 -16.30
C GLN A 310 4.02 3.93 -15.32
N ALA A 311 3.57 3.29 -14.25
CA ALA A 311 2.75 3.90 -13.21
C ALA A 311 3.47 5.09 -12.54
N ALA A 312 4.75 4.93 -12.20
CA ALA A 312 5.57 6.00 -11.63
C ALA A 312 5.73 7.20 -12.58
N ALA A 313 5.84 6.96 -13.89
CA ALA A 313 5.85 8.02 -14.90
C ALA A 313 4.49 8.73 -14.99
N ALA A 314 3.40 7.97 -15.03
CA ALA A 314 2.03 8.51 -15.06
C ALA A 314 1.73 9.37 -13.82
N ASP A 315 2.12 8.92 -12.62
CA ASP A 315 1.99 9.72 -11.39
C ASP A 315 2.79 11.01 -11.47
N SER A 316 4.03 10.94 -11.96
CA SER A 316 4.90 12.12 -12.09
C SER A 316 4.30 13.17 -13.03
N GLU A 317 3.65 12.76 -14.11
CA GLU A 317 2.93 13.67 -15.02
C GLU A 317 1.64 14.20 -14.37
N PHE A 318 0.88 13.34 -13.70
CA PHE A 318 -0.38 13.69 -13.06
C PHE A 318 -0.19 14.74 -11.97
N ILE A 319 0.75 14.54 -11.03
CA ILE A 319 0.97 15.45 -9.90
C ILE A 319 1.56 16.81 -10.31
N GLN A 320 2.17 16.91 -11.49
CA GLN A 320 2.59 18.20 -12.04
C GLN A 320 1.39 19.04 -12.50
N ALA A 321 0.34 18.40 -12.99
CA ALA A 321 -0.85 19.04 -13.52
C ALA A 321 -2.00 19.12 -12.49
N CYS A 322 -2.03 18.24 -11.50
CA CYS A 322 -3.04 18.17 -10.46
C CYS A 322 -2.46 18.59 -9.10
N ARG A 323 -3.07 19.59 -8.47
CA ARG A 323 -2.64 20.09 -7.15
C ARG A 323 -3.27 19.33 -5.97
N SER A 324 -4.16 18.36 -6.23
CA SER A 324 -4.88 17.65 -5.17
C SER A 324 -4.02 16.53 -4.56
N ASN A 325 -3.36 16.84 -3.46
CA ASN A 325 -2.36 15.97 -2.86
C ASN A 325 -2.76 15.59 -1.43
N ASN A 326 -3.54 14.51 -1.28
CA ASN A 326 -3.78 13.92 0.04
C ASN A 326 -2.57 13.07 0.46
N PRO A 327 -2.17 13.07 1.74
CA PRO A 327 -1.09 12.23 2.26
C PRO A 327 -1.18 10.74 1.89
N THR A 328 -2.39 10.17 1.77
CA THR A 328 -2.60 8.76 1.37
C THR A 328 -2.13 8.52 -0.06
N TYR A 329 -2.40 9.43 -0.98
CA TYR A 329 -1.94 9.31 -2.36
C TYR A 329 -0.42 9.54 -2.44
N LEU A 330 0.08 10.58 -1.78
CA LEU A 330 1.49 10.97 -1.85
C LEU A 330 2.45 10.05 -1.05
N ALA A 331 2.03 9.52 0.08
CA ALA A 331 2.86 8.67 0.95
C ALA A 331 2.47 7.19 0.91
N GLY A 332 1.28 6.87 0.38
CA GLY A 332 0.80 5.51 0.17
C GLY A 332 1.00 5.07 -1.28
N TYR A 333 0.14 5.54 -2.19
CA TYR A 333 0.09 5.02 -3.57
C TYR A 333 1.32 5.32 -4.43
N ILE A 334 1.82 6.56 -4.46
CA ILE A 334 2.98 6.88 -5.30
C ILE A 334 4.23 6.09 -4.86
N PRO A 335 4.66 6.11 -3.58
CA PRO A 335 5.81 5.34 -3.15
C PRO A 335 5.59 3.83 -3.31
N HIS A 336 4.33 3.36 -3.24
CA HIS A 336 3.99 1.96 -3.45
C HIS A 336 4.30 1.48 -4.87
N ASN A 337 4.04 2.29 -5.90
CA ASN A 337 4.40 1.95 -7.28
C ASN A 337 5.93 1.77 -7.44
N TRP A 338 6.71 2.67 -6.86
CA TRP A 338 8.18 2.52 -6.82
C TRP A 338 8.61 1.29 -5.99
N HIS A 339 7.97 1.09 -4.84
CA HIS A 339 8.22 -0.02 -3.93
C HIS A 339 8.04 -1.37 -4.63
N PHE A 340 6.91 -1.53 -5.30
CA PHE A 340 6.53 -2.76 -5.99
C PHE A 340 7.46 -3.05 -7.17
N GLY A 341 7.81 -2.01 -7.93
CA GLY A 341 8.76 -2.11 -9.02
C GLY A 341 10.14 -2.61 -8.56
N TRP A 342 10.69 -2.09 -7.47
CA TRP A 342 12.02 -2.52 -7.02
C TRP A 342 12.03 -3.96 -6.50
N VAL A 343 10.99 -4.37 -5.73
CA VAL A 343 10.89 -5.74 -5.20
C VAL A 343 10.83 -6.75 -6.34
N THR A 344 9.98 -6.52 -7.33
CA THR A 344 9.81 -7.42 -8.49
C THR A 344 11.07 -7.47 -9.37
N ALA A 345 11.77 -6.33 -9.54
CA ALA A 345 13.05 -6.29 -10.23
C ALA A 345 14.10 -7.15 -9.50
N ALA A 346 14.11 -7.10 -8.17
CA ALA A 346 15.04 -7.87 -7.37
C ALA A 346 14.70 -9.37 -7.28
N ILE A 347 13.41 -9.76 -7.33
CA ILE A 347 13.00 -11.17 -7.44
C ILE A 347 13.52 -11.78 -8.76
N SER A 348 13.45 -11.02 -9.85
CA SER A 348 13.93 -11.43 -11.18
C SER A 348 15.45 -11.24 -11.40
N GLY A 349 16.19 -10.76 -10.40
CA GLY A 349 17.64 -10.56 -10.48
C GLY A 349 18.08 -9.32 -11.29
N TRP A 350 17.16 -8.43 -11.65
CA TRP A 350 17.43 -7.19 -12.37
C TRP A 350 17.99 -6.10 -11.43
N LYS A 351 19.27 -6.25 -11.08
CA LYS A 351 19.93 -5.44 -10.04
C LYS A 351 19.84 -3.94 -10.29
N SER A 352 20.28 -3.44 -11.44
CA SER A 352 20.34 -2.00 -11.72
C SER A 352 18.99 -1.34 -11.52
N LYS A 353 17.92 -1.98 -12.01
CA LYS A 353 16.56 -1.48 -11.90
C LYS A 353 16.02 -1.55 -10.48
N ALA A 354 16.35 -2.61 -9.73
CA ALA A 354 16.02 -2.69 -8.31
C ALA A 354 16.66 -1.55 -7.51
N TYR A 355 17.90 -1.16 -7.80
CA TYR A 355 18.52 -0.01 -7.13
C TYR A 355 17.85 1.31 -7.52
N GLU A 356 17.63 1.55 -8.81
CA GLU A 356 16.95 2.75 -9.31
C GLU A 356 15.59 2.95 -8.64
N LEU A 357 14.76 1.90 -8.62
CA LEU A 357 13.41 1.95 -8.08
C LEU A 357 13.38 2.03 -6.55
N ALA A 358 14.33 1.39 -5.85
CA ALA A 358 14.45 1.51 -4.40
C ALA A 358 14.85 2.93 -3.98
N GLU A 359 15.80 3.56 -4.69
CA GLU A 359 16.16 4.97 -4.47
C GLU A 359 14.99 5.90 -4.83
N GLY A 360 14.27 5.62 -5.92
CA GLY A 360 13.03 6.33 -6.28
C GLY A 360 11.94 6.25 -5.20
N THR A 361 11.80 5.08 -4.56
CA THR A 361 10.87 4.88 -3.43
C THR A 361 11.19 5.84 -2.28
N ALA A 362 12.46 5.91 -1.85
CA ALA A 362 12.87 6.82 -0.79
C ALA A 362 12.80 8.30 -1.20
N ALA A 363 13.14 8.62 -2.46
CA ALA A 363 13.13 9.98 -2.99
C ALA A 363 11.72 10.55 -3.19
N SER A 364 10.70 9.70 -3.31
CA SER A 364 9.30 10.12 -3.42
C SER A 364 8.72 10.72 -2.12
N LEU A 365 9.44 10.60 -1.00
CA LEU A 365 8.98 11.04 0.31
C LEU A 365 9.63 12.37 0.71
N SER A 366 8.82 13.30 1.23
CA SER A 366 9.32 14.52 1.85
C SER A 366 9.61 14.32 3.35
N GLU A 367 10.42 15.20 3.94
CA GLU A 367 10.67 15.23 5.39
C GLU A 367 9.38 15.39 6.21
N GLU A 368 8.36 16.04 5.64
CA GLU A 368 7.03 16.17 6.24
C GLU A 368 6.29 14.82 6.23
N LEU A 369 6.27 14.11 5.09
CA LEU A 369 5.60 12.80 4.97
C LEU A 369 6.23 11.75 5.89
N LEU A 370 7.55 11.78 6.10
CA LEU A 370 8.25 10.89 7.04
C LEU A 370 7.78 11.04 8.49
N ARG A 371 7.14 12.18 8.83
CA ARG A 371 6.69 12.53 10.18
C ARG A 371 5.18 12.77 10.28
N ALA A 372 4.46 12.56 9.18
CA ALA A 372 3.02 12.77 9.17
C ALA A 372 2.33 11.79 10.15
N PRO A 373 1.41 12.25 11.00
CA PRO A 373 0.68 11.39 11.92
C PRO A 373 -0.01 10.23 11.17
N GLY A 374 0.16 9.01 11.67
CA GLY A 374 -0.40 7.81 11.03
C GLY A 374 0.37 7.28 9.80
N MET A 375 1.43 7.97 9.35
CA MET A 375 2.22 7.59 8.17
C MET A 375 3.60 7.03 8.53
N ALA A 376 3.73 6.27 9.62
CA ALA A 376 5.02 5.67 9.99
C ALA A 376 5.56 4.70 8.91
N VAL A 377 4.70 4.17 8.04
CA VAL A 377 5.08 3.38 6.86
C VAL A 377 6.01 4.15 5.91
N ALA A 378 5.99 5.48 5.91
CA ALA A 378 6.95 6.27 5.15
C ALA A 378 8.40 5.98 5.58
N GLN A 379 8.65 5.62 6.85
CA GLN A 379 9.98 5.17 7.28
C GLN A 379 10.37 3.81 6.68
N HIS A 380 9.39 2.94 6.41
CA HIS A 380 9.61 1.68 5.71
C HIS A 380 9.99 1.92 4.26
N TYR A 381 9.24 2.75 3.54
CA TYR A 381 9.56 3.17 2.17
C TYR A 381 10.91 3.91 2.07
N TYR A 382 11.24 4.74 3.05
CA TYR A 382 12.55 5.39 3.14
C TYR A 382 13.71 4.40 3.30
N SER A 383 13.46 3.22 3.89
CA SER A 383 14.49 2.21 4.16
C SER A 383 14.77 1.27 2.99
N GLN A 384 13.99 1.32 1.91
CA GLN A 384 14.08 0.40 0.77
C GLN A 384 15.45 0.35 0.09
N PRO A 385 16.20 1.47 -0.07
CA PRO A 385 17.56 1.41 -0.59
C PRO A 385 18.51 0.53 0.22
N LEU A 386 18.34 0.46 1.55
CA LEU A 386 19.16 -0.42 2.40
C LEU A 386 18.81 -1.88 2.17
N TYR A 387 17.53 -2.21 2.02
CA TYR A 387 17.08 -3.57 1.71
C TYR A 387 17.60 -4.06 0.35
N ALA A 388 17.52 -3.22 -0.69
CA ALA A 388 18.11 -3.52 -1.99
C ALA A 388 19.63 -3.78 -1.88
N LYS A 389 20.36 -2.94 -1.13
CA LYS A 389 21.80 -3.15 -0.90
C LYS A 389 22.10 -4.44 -0.14
N VAL A 390 21.29 -4.83 0.85
CA VAL A 390 21.46 -6.11 1.56
C VAL A 390 21.22 -7.28 0.61
N ARG A 391 20.13 -7.24 -0.18
CA ARG A 391 19.83 -8.28 -1.17
C ARG A 391 20.98 -8.52 -2.14
N PHE A 392 21.57 -7.43 -2.63
CA PHE A 392 22.62 -7.48 -3.63
C PHE A 392 24.05 -7.44 -3.06
N ALA A 393 24.20 -7.69 -1.75
CA ALA A 393 25.48 -7.77 -1.07
C ALA A 393 26.40 -6.55 -1.23
N ASP A 394 25.82 -5.35 -1.33
CA ASP A 394 26.56 -4.09 -1.42
C ASP A 394 26.97 -3.60 -0.03
N TRP A 395 27.89 -4.36 0.58
CA TRP A 395 28.34 -4.13 1.95
C TRP A 395 28.99 -2.75 2.13
N GLN A 396 29.80 -2.31 1.17
CA GLN A 396 30.44 -1.01 1.25
C GLN A 396 29.44 0.13 1.05
N GLY A 397 28.49 0.00 0.11
CA GLY A 397 27.41 0.96 -0.06
C GLY A 397 26.56 1.12 1.20
N ILE A 398 26.29 0.03 1.93
CA ILE A 398 25.62 0.07 3.24
C ILE A 398 26.45 0.84 4.27
N LEU A 399 27.74 0.52 4.41
CA LEU A 399 28.59 1.18 5.40
C LEU A 399 28.80 2.68 5.11
N ASN A 400 28.66 3.09 3.84
CA ASN A 400 28.70 4.48 3.39
C ASN A 400 27.34 5.20 3.50
N THR A 401 26.24 4.48 3.76
CA THR A 401 24.91 5.09 3.86
C THR A 401 24.82 5.87 5.18
N PRO A 402 24.47 7.17 5.15
CA PRO A 402 24.39 8.00 6.35
C PRO A 402 23.33 7.46 7.32
N GLN A 403 23.54 7.70 8.61
CA GLN A 403 22.56 7.33 9.62
C GLN A 403 21.28 8.19 9.45
N PRO A 404 20.08 7.60 9.50
CA PRO A 404 18.82 8.35 9.46
C PRO A 404 18.69 9.31 10.65
N ALA A 405 17.82 10.32 10.51
CA ALA A 405 17.53 11.27 11.57
C ALA A 405 17.10 10.57 12.88
N HIS A 406 17.45 11.17 14.02
CA HIS A 406 17.35 10.53 15.33
C HIS A 406 15.95 10.04 15.70
N ASP A 407 14.92 10.71 15.18
CA ASP A 407 13.49 10.50 15.39
C ASP A 407 12.87 9.47 14.42
N LEU A 408 13.58 9.07 13.35
CA LEU A 408 13.15 8.03 12.41
C LEU A 408 13.53 6.64 12.95
N LEU A 409 12.91 6.25 14.07
CA LEU A 409 13.33 5.09 14.87
C LEU A 409 13.29 3.77 14.09
N TYR A 410 12.27 3.55 13.24
CA TYR A 410 12.21 2.36 12.41
C TYR A 410 13.34 2.33 11.38
N ALA A 411 13.53 3.45 10.66
CA ALA A 411 14.59 3.56 9.67
C ALA A 411 15.99 3.36 10.28
N ARG A 412 16.23 3.87 11.50
CA ARG A 412 17.47 3.60 12.24
C ARG A 412 17.64 2.13 12.60
N GLY A 413 16.56 1.45 12.98
CA GLY A 413 16.58 0.00 13.19
C GLY A 413 17.04 -0.75 11.95
N ILE A 414 16.47 -0.46 10.79
CA ILE A 414 16.86 -1.08 9.51
C ILE A 414 18.28 -0.70 9.10
N TRP A 415 18.73 0.52 9.38
CA TRP A 415 20.11 0.94 9.16
C TRP A 415 21.11 0.10 9.97
N HIS A 416 20.83 -0.15 11.26
CA HIS A 416 21.65 -1.03 12.10
C HIS A 416 21.61 -2.48 11.62
N TYR A 417 20.43 -2.99 11.23
CA TYR A 417 20.30 -4.32 10.62
C TYR A 417 21.19 -4.48 9.38
N ALA A 418 21.07 -3.56 8.42
CA ALA A 418 21.82 -3.62 7.17
C ALA A 418 23.32 -3.56 7.43
N ARG A 419 23.78 -2.68 8.33
CA ARG A 419 25.20 -2.60 8.73
C ARG A 419 25.69 -3.85 9.41
N GLY A 420 24.87 -4.48 10.25
CA GLY A 420 25.15 -5.78 10.83
C GLY A 420 25.38 -6.84 9.76
N GLN A 421 24.50 -6.91 8.75
CA GLN A 421 24.66 -7.81 7.60
C GLN A 421 25.95 -7.50 6.81
N ALA A 422 26.23 -6.22 6.54
CA ALA A 422 27.45 -5.80 5.87
C ALA A 422 28.72 -6.22 6.64
N TYR A 423 28.73 -6.09 7.97
CA TYR A 423 29.87 -6.54 8.77
C TYR A 423 30.01 -8.07 8.79
N ILE A 424 28.92 -8.85 8.72
CA ILE A 424 29.02 -10.29 8.51
C ILE A 424 29.59 -10.62 7.13
N GLY A 425 29.09 -9.96 6.08
CA GLY A 425 29.59 -10.13 4.71
C GLY A 425 31.06 -9.75 4.52
N LEU A 426 31.60 -8.90 5.41
CA LEU A 426 33.01 -8.46 5.44
C LEU A 426 33.84 -9.17 6.52
N ASP A 427 33.34 -10.28 7.08
CA ASP A 427 34.02 -11.10 8.11
C ASP A 427 34.47 -10.30 9.36
N ALA A 428 33.60 -9.40 9.82
CA ALA A 428 33.79 -8.55 11.00
C ALA A 428 32.71 -8.80 12.09
N PRO A 429 32.60 -10.03 12.63
CA PRO A 429 31.48 -10.43 13.50
C PRO A 429 31.36 -9.62 14.80
N VAL A 430 32.48 -9.11 15.35
CA VAL A 430 32.45 -8.25 16.54
C VAL A 430 31.69 -6.94 16.27
N LYS A 431 31.86 -6.36 15.07
CA LYS A 431 31.13 -5.15 14.69
C LYS A 431 29.66 -5.46 14.39
N ALA A 432 29.38 -6.60 13.76
CA ALA A 432 28.01 -7.07 13.56
C ALA A 432 27.25 -7.23 14.90
N GLN A 433 27.92 -7.78 15.92
CA GLN A 433 27.34 -7.91 17.27
C GLN A 433 27.06 -6.54 17.94
N GLN A 434 27.89 -5.53 17.67
CA GLN A 434 27.65 -4.16 18.14
C GLN A 434 26.41 -3.55 17.47
N GLU A 435 26.27 -3.70 16.14
CA GLU A 435 25.09 -3.23 15.41
C GLU A 435 23.82 -3.95 15.86
N LEU A 436 23.90 -5.27 16.09
CA LEU A 436 22.80 -6.06 16.65
C LEU A 436 22.35 -5.53 18.02
N ALA A 437 23.28 -5.14 18.89
CA ALA A 437 22.95 -4.57 20.19
C ALA A 437 22.22 -3.21 20.07
N GLN A 438 22.61 -2.38 19.09
CA GLN A 438 21.91 -1.12 18.82
C GLN A 438 20.50 -1.34 18.27
N LEU A 439 20.34 -2.30 17.34
CA LEU A 439 19.03 -2.70 16.82
C LEU A 439 18.11 -3.21 17.95
N ALA A 440 18.59 -4.11 18.81
CA ALA A 440 17.81 -4.63 19.93
C ALA A 440 17.39 -3.52 20.92
N ALA A 441 18.25 -2.54 21.16
CA ALA A 441 17.95 -1.39 22.01
C ALA A 441 16.85 -0.50 21.41
N LEU A 442 16.91 -0.19 20.11
CA LEU A 442 15.86 0.57 19.41
C LEU A 442 14.54 -0.19 19.40
N ARG A 443 14.55 -1.48 19.04
CA ARG A 443 13.34 -2.31 19.01
C ARG A 443 12.63 -2.31 20.35
N SER A 444 13.37 -2.31 21.47
CA SER A 444 12.81 -2.34 22.82
C SER A 444 12.20 -1.01 23.29
N MET A 445 12.29 0.08 22.50
CA MET A 445 11.73 1.38 22.87
C MET A 445 10.20 1.35 22.82
N PRO A 446 9.48 1.88 23.83
CA PRO A 446 8.01 1.98 23.81
C PRO A 446 7.47 2.71 22.57
N GLU A 447 8.19 3.73 22.10
CA GLU A 447 7.84 4.50 20.91
C GLU A 447 7.91 3.67 19.64
N VAL A 448 8.83 2.69 19.55
CA VAL A 448 8.90 1.75 18.43
C VAL A 448 7.80 0.73 18.52
N GLN A 449 7.52 0.22 19.72
CA GLN A 449 6.46 -0.77 19.96
C GLN A 449 5.06 -0.24 19.64
N SER A 450 4.86 1.08 19.59
CA SER A 450 3.60 1.71 19.20
C SER A 450 3.53 2.15 17.74
N LEU A 451 4.58 1.95 16.93
CA LEU A 451 4.56 2.29 15.51
C LEU A 451 3.66 1.32 14.73
N MET A 452 2.71 1.88 14.00
CA MET A 452 1.78 1.14 13.16
C MET A 452 2.00 1.50 11.69
N PHE A 453 1.90 0.52 10.80
CA PHE A 453 1.90 0.72 9.35
C PHE A 453 0.47 0.53 8.85
N PHE A 454 -0.10 1.56 8.21
CA PHE A 454 -1.51 1.55 7.77
C PHE A 454 -2.51 1.10 8.85
N ASN A 455 -2.29 1.54 10.10
CA ASN A 455 -3.07 1.14 11.29
C ASN A 455 -3.01 -0.36 11.64
N ARG A 456 -2.00 -1.08 11.15
CA ARG A 456 -1.72 -2.49 11.45
C ARG A 456 -0.40 -2.62 12.21
N GLU A 457 -0.30 -3.65 13.04
CA GLU A 457 0.98 -4.06 13.62
C GLU A 457 1.90 -4.55 12.50
N GLY A 458 3.10 -3.99 12.40
CA GLY A 458 4.07 -4.38 11.37
C GLY A 458 5.48 -3.91 11.70
N ALA A 459 5.65 -2.63 12.04
CA ALA A 459 6.97 -2.06 12.35
C ALA A 459 7.76 -2.82 13.45
N PRO A 460 7.16 -3.18 14.61
CA PRO A 460 7.88 -3.92 15.65
C PRO A 460 8.24 -5.35 15.20
N VAL A 461 7.33 -6.03 14.50
CA VAL A 461 7.51 -7.40 14.01
C VAL A 461 8.62 -7.45 12.96
N LEU A 462 8.64 -6.49 12.03
CA LEU A 462 9.69 -6.37 11.01
C LEU A 462 11.07 -6.13 11.63
N LEU A 463 11.17 -5.33 12.69
CA LEU A 463 12.43 -5.17 13.43
C LEU A 463 12.84 -6.43 14.19
N GLU A 464 11.88 -7.23 14.67
CA GLU A 464 12.16 -8.52 15.29
C GLU A 464 12.64 -9.57 14.27
N ILE A 465 12.06 -9.58 13.07
CA ILE A 465 12.55 -10.37 11.94
C ILE A 465 13.98 -9.94 11.59
N ALA A 466 14.23 -8.63 11.46
CA ALA A 466 15.56 -8.09 11.18
C ALA A 466 16.60 -8.51 12.24
N GLU A 467 16.26 -8.39 13.53
CA GLU A 467 17.10 -8.82 14.65
C GLU A 467 17.40 -10.33 14.56
N THR A 468 16.36 -11.14 14.34
CA THR A 468 16.46 -12.61 14.30
C THR A 468 17.27 -13.10 13.10
N VAL A 469 17.07 -12.50 11.93
CA VAL A 469 17.85 -12.79 10.71
C VAL A 469 19.31 -12.39 10.90
N LEU A 470 19.61 -11.23 11.51
CA LEU A 470 20.99 -10.83 11.79
C LEU A 470 21.67 -11.77 12.80
N ARG A 471 20.95 -12.20 13.85
CA ARG A 471 21.45 -13.23 14.78
C ARG A 471 21.78 -14.53 14.07
N SER A 472 20.94 -14.95 13.11
CA SER A 472 21.20 -16.12 12.30
C SER A 472 22.45 -15.95 11.42
N SER A 473 22.64 -14.78 10.79
CA SER A 473 23.85 -14.48 10.02
C SER A 473 25.12 -14.57 10.89
N ILE A 474 25.09 -14.04 12.12
CA ILE A 474 26.20 -14.15 13.08
C ILE A 474 26.47 -15.63 13.45
N ALA A 475 25.42 -16.39 13.79
CA ALA A 475 25.55 -17.80 14.14
C ALA A 475 26.09 -18.64 12.97
N THR A 476 25.64 -18.35 11.75
CA THR A 476 26.11 -19.00 10.51
C THR A 476 27.60 -18.73 10.29
N ASN A 477 28.05 -17.48 10.43
CA ASN A 477 29.47 -17.11 10.33
C ASN A 477 30.33 -17.80 11.41
N ALA A 478 29.78 -18.03 12.61
CA ALA A 478 30.44 -18.78 13.67
C ALA A 478 30.43 -20.32 13.48
N GLY A 479 29.77 -20.83 12.42
CA GLY A 479 29.61 -22.27 12.17
C GLY A 479 28.53 -22.95 13.04
N GLU A 480 27.71 -22.19 13.76
CA GLU A 480 26.62 -22.68 14.61
C GLU A 480 25.35 -22.96 13.79
N LEU A 481 25.46 -23.82 12.77
CA LEU A 481 24.43 -23.98 11.74
C LEU A 481 23.06 -24.40 12.30
N GLN A 482 23.03 -25.25 13.32
CA GLN A 482 21.77 -25.70 13.95
C GLN A 482 21.07 -24.57 14.73
N ASN A 483 21.85 -23.68 15.35
CA ASN A 483 21.34 -22.48 16.00
C ASN A 483 20.77 -21.51 14.94
N ALA A 484 21.51 -21.28 13.86
CA ALA A 484 21.06 -20.47 12.73
C ALA A 484 19.76 -20.97 12.09
N ILE A 485 19.63 -22.29 11.87
CA ILE A 485 18.39 -22.92 11.37
C ILE A 485 17.23 -22.68 12.33
N SER A 486 17.45 -22.82 13.64
CA SER A 486 16.41 -22.60 14.65
C SER A 486 15.92 -21.14 14.66
N LEU A 487 16.84 -20.19 14.57
CA LEU A 487 16.54 -18.76 14.45
C LEU A 487 15.75 -18.45 13.17
N LEU A 488 16.17 -19.00 12.02
CA LEU A 488 15.50 -18.76 10.74
C LEU A 488 14.11 -19.39 10.69
N LYS A 489 13.89 -20.57 11.29
CA LYS A 489 12.55 -21.14 11.44
C LYS A 489 11.63 -20.24 12.28
N ALA A 490 12.15 -19.64 13.34
CA ALA A 490 11.39 -18.68 14.13
C ALA A 490 11.05 -17.41 13.33
N ALA A 491 12.01 -16.88 12.56
CA ALA A 491 11.77 -15.73 11.68
C ALA A 491 10.77 -16.03 10.55
N VAL A 492 10.78 -17.24 9.98
CA VAL A 492 9.76 -17.67 9.01
C VAL A 492 8.36 -17.68 9.64
N ILE A 493 8.23 -18.13 10.91
CA ILE A 493 6.92 -18.09 11.60
C ILE A 493 6.45 -16.64 11.81
N MET A 494 7.37 -15.72 12.12
CA MET A 494 7.05 -14.29 12.25
C MET A 494 6.62 -13.70 10.90
N GLU A 495 7.37 -13.97 9.83
CA GLU A 495 7.07 -13.54 8.47
C GLU A 495 5.71 -14.07 8.00
N ASP A 496 5.45 -15.37 8.14
CA ASP A 496 4.18 -16.01 7.77
C ASP A 496 2.98 -15.49 8.62
N SER A 497 3.23 -14.82 9.74
CA SER A 497 2.19 -14.23 10.59
C SER A 497 1.87 -12.77 10.25
N LEU A 498 2.64 -12.14 9.36
CA LEU A 498 2.38 -10.78 8.92
C LEU A 498 1.05 -10.74 8.14
N PRO A 499 0.28 -9.63 8.24
CA PRO A 499 -0.88 -9.42 7.39
C PRO A 499 -0.50 -9.49 5.91
N TYR A 500 -1.45 -9.92 5.08
CA TYR A 500 -1.26 -9.90 3.63
C TYR A 500 -1.04 -8.46 3.15
N THR A 501 0.04 -8.27 2.41
CA THR A 501 0.39 -7.04 1.68
C THR A 501 1.11 -7.42 0.39
N GLU A 502 1.04 -6.55 -0.61
CA GLU A 502 1.82 -6.69 -1.84
C GLU A 502 2.63 -5.42 -2.11
N PRO A 503 3.95 -5.52 -2.34
CA PRO A 503 4.78 -6.69 -2.04
C PRO A 503 4.71 -7.08 -0.55
N PRO A 504 5.14 -8.31 -0.18
CA PRO A 504 5.29 -8.68 1.22
C PRO A 504 6.11 -7.64 2.00
N GLU A 505 5.69 -7.30 3.22
CA GLU A 505 6.36 -6.25 4.02
C GLU A 505 7.84 -6.58 4.31
N TRP A 506 8.20 -7.86 4.37
CA TRP A 506 9.59 -8.27 4.44
C TRP A 506 10.18 -8.46 3.04
N TYR A 507 11.21 -7.67 2.76
CA TYR A 507 11.73 -7.40 1.42
C TYR A 507 12.21 -8.63 0.60
N PHE A 508 12.60 -9.73 1.24
CA PHE A 508 12.74 -11.05 0.59
C PHE A 508 12.48 -12.20 1.57
N PRO A 509 11.89 -13.31 1.12
CA PRO A 509 11.56 -14.45 1.95
C PRO A 509 12.70 -14.91 2.86
N VAL A 510 12.45 -15.01 4.17
CA VAL A 510 13.41 -15.58 5.14
C VAL A 510 13.77 -17.02 4.75
N ARG A 511 12.84 -17.72 4.08
CA ARG A 511 13.03 -19.05 3.50
C ARG A 511 14.26 -19.16 2.61
N HIS A 512 14.65 -18.08 1.92
CA HIS A 512 15.88 -18.07 1.12
C HIS A 512 17.13 -18.30 1.98
N ALA A 513 17.23 -17.61 3.13
CA ALA A 513 18.34 -17.79 4.06
C ALA A 513 18.24 -19.16 4.77
N LEU A 514 17.04 -19.58 5.15
CA LEU A 514 16.81 -20.89 5.78
C LEU A 514 17.29 -22.04 4.87
N GLY A 515 16.86 -22.05 3.60
CA GLY A 515 17.25 -23.08 2.64
C GLY A 515 18.77 -23.09 2.40
N ALA A 516 19.40 -21.92 2.33
CA ALA A 516 20.84 -21.82 2.15
C ALA A 516 21.61 -22.39 3.35
N VAL A 517 21.22 -22.06 4.59
CA VAL A 517 21.86 -22.61 5.80
C VAL A 517 21.58 -24.12 5.94
N GLN A 518 20.39 -24.59 5.58
CA GLN A 518 20.07 -26.03 5.53
C GLN A 518 20.98 -26.77 4.56
N ILE A 519 21.25 -26.22 3.37
CA ILE A 519 22.24 -26.78 2.43
C ILE A 519 23.63 -26.83 3.06
N LEU A 520 24.09 -25.73 3.70
CA LEU A 520 25.38 -25.69 4.39
C LEU A 520 25.50 -26.75 5.50
N ALA A 521 24.39 -27.03 6.19
CA ALA A 521 24.32 -28.05 7.24
C ALA A 521 24.20 -29.49 6.71
N GLY A 522 24.06 -29.69 5.40
CA GLY A 522 23.82 -31.01 4.79
C GLY A 522 22.36 -31.48 4.87
N GLU A 523 21.42 -30.63 5.28
CA GLU A 523 19.99 -30.93 5.42
C GLU A 523 19.23 -30.74 4.09
N PHE A 524 19.70 -31.38 3.02
CA PHE A 524 19.21 -31.11 1.66
C PHE A 524 17.71 -31.36 1.45
N ALA A 525 17.15 -32.41 2.06
CA ALA A 525 15.72 -32.69 2.00
C ALA A 525 14.87 -31.62 2.72
N ALA A 526 15.40 -31.03 3.81
CA ALA A 526 14.74 -29.93 4.49
C ALA A 526 14.83 -28.64 3.65
N ALA A 527 15.96 -28.39 2.99
CA ALA A 527 16.11 -27.28 2.05
C ALA A 527 15.13 -27.39 0.86
N GLU A 528 14.98 -28.59 0.28
CA GLU A 528 13.98 -28.85 -0.76
C GLU A 528 12.57 -28.45 -0.31
N ALA A 529 12.13 -28.91 0.86
CA ALA A 529 10.82 -28.56 1.41
C ALA A 529 10.67 -27.05 1.67
N THR A 530 11.72 -26.39 2.16
CA THR A 530 11.74 -24.94 2.37
C THR A 530 11.52 -24.17 1.08
N TYR A 531 12.23 -24.52 0.00
CA TYR A 531 12.08 -23.84 -1.30
C TYR A 531 10.78 -24.20 -2.02
N GLN A 532 10.28 -25.43 -1.87
CA GLN A 532 8.96 -25.79 -2.39
C GLN A 532 7.87 -24.93 -1.76
N ARG A 533 7.91 -24.75 -0.43
CA ARG A 533 6.95 -23.87 0.25
C ARG A 533 7.07 -22.41 -0.16
N ASP A 534 8.28 -21.92 -0.44
CA ASP A 534 8.48 -20.59 -1.00
C ASP A 534 7.79 -20.45 -2.36
N LEU A 535 7.99 -21.42 -3.26
CA LEU A 535 7.45 -21.41 -4.63
C LEU A 535 5.93 -21.66 -4.70
N GLU A 536 5.32 -22.18 -3.64
CA GLU A 536 3.86 -22.23 -3.49
C GLU A 536 3.26 -20.84 -3.24
N ILE A 537 4.02 -19.94 -2.61
CA ILE A 537 3.59 -18.58 -2.26
C ILE A 537 4.03 -17.60 -3.35
N MET A 538 5.29 -17.70 -3.79
CA MET A 538 5.96 -16.82 -4.73
C MET A 538 6.29 -17.61 -5.99
N VAL A 539 5.31 -17.75 -6.88
CA VAL A 539 5.42 -18.55 -8.10
C VAL A 539 6.61 -18.09 -8.93
N ASP A 540 7.43 -19.03 -9.38
CA ASP A 540 8.62 -18.78 -10.21
C ASP A 540 9.63 -17.76 -9.63
N ASN A 541 9.70 -17.64 -8.30
CA ASN A 541 10.76 -16.87 -7.63
C ASN A 541 12.15 -17.44 -7.96
N GLY A 542 12.95 -16.71 -8.75
CA GLY A 542 14.22 -17.17 -9.30
C GLY A 542 15.24 -17.60 -8.24
N TRP A 543 15.24 -16.96 -7.07
CA TRP A 543 16.16 -17.29 -5.99
C TRP A 543 15.83 -18.63 -5.32
N ALA A 544 14.54 -18.90 -5.10
CA ALA A 544 14.08 -20.18 -4.58
C ALA A 544 14.23 -21.31 -5.61
N LEU A 545 13.97 -21.04 -6.90
CA LEU A 545 14.21 -21.99 -7.98
C LEU A 545 15.69 -22.41 -8.04
N ARG A 546 16.62 -21.46 -7.93
CA ARG A 546 18.05 -21.74 -7.90
C ARG A 546 18.44 -22.61 -6.70
N GLY A 547 17.94 -22.24 -5.51
CA GLY A 547 18.19 -23.02 -4.29
C GLY A 547 17.60 -24.44 -4.35
N LEU A 548 16.40 -24.59 -4.89
CA LEU A 548 15.72 -25.88 -5.06
C LEU A 548 16.49 -26.79 -6.02
N ALA A 549 16.94 -26.27 -7.17
CA ALA A 549 17.73 -27.03 -8.12
C ALA A 549 19.01 -27.58 -7.48
N GLU A 550 19.68 -26.77 -6.66
CA GLU A 550 20.88 -27.18 -5.92
C GLU A 550 20.58 -28.24 -4.85
N ALA A 551 19.53 -28.04 -4.04
CA ALA A 551 19.11 -29.01 -3.03
C ALA A 551 18.77 -30.38 -3.65
N LEU A 552 18.10 -30.40 -4.81
CA LEU A 552 17.78 -31.62 -5.55
C LEU A 552 19.05 -32.30 -6.09
N ARG A 553 19.98 -31.52 -6.66
CA ARG A 553 21.26 -32.04 -7.17
C ARG A 553 22.09 -32.69 -6.06
N LEU A 554 22.16 -32.05 -4.89
CA LEU A 554 22.89 -32.57 -3.72
C LEU A 554 22.25 -33.85 -3.14
N GLN A 555 20.96 -34.08 -3.38
CA GLN A 555 20.28 -35.33 -3.06
C GLN A 555 20.44 -36.42 -4.15
N GLY A 556 21.06 -36.11 -5.28
CA GLY A 556 21.16 -37.03 -6.43
C GLY A 556 19.89 -37.10 -7.29
N LYS A 557 18.89 -36.24 -7.04
CA LYS A 557 17.63 -36.15 -7.82
C LYS A 557 17.85 -35.37 -9.13
N THR A 558 18.72 -35.88 -9.99
CA THR A 558 19.27 -35.14 -11.15
C THR A 558 18.21 -34.74 -12.17
N ASP A 559 17.22 -35.59 -12.44
CA ASP A 559 16.20 -35.28 -13.46
C ASP A 559 15.18 -34.24 -12.97
N GLU A 560 14.81 -34.28 -11.68
CA GLU A 560 14.02 -33.23 -11.03
C GLU A 560 14.77 -31.90 -11.02
N ALA A 561 16.07 -31.92 -10.66
CA ALA A 561 16.92 -30.74 -10.68
C ALA A 561 16.98 -30.08 -12.07
N LYS A 562 17.07 -30.86 -13.16
CA LYS A 562 17.03 -30.34 -14.54
C LYS A 562 15.71 -29.65 -14.89
N ILE A 563 14.59 -30.12 -14.35
CA ILE A 563 13.27 -29.50 -14.56
C ILE A 563 13.23 -28.13 -13.88
N VAL A 564 13.64 -28.08 -12.61
CA VAL A 564 13.70 -26.82 -11.84
C VAL A 564 14.70 -25.85 -12.45
N GLN A 565 15.86 -26.33 -12.92
CA GLN A 565 16.87 -25.52 -13.58
C GLN A 565 16.32 -24.82 -14.84
N ARG A 566 15.50 -25.48 -15.66
CA ARG A 566 14.86 -24.82 -16.81
C ARG A 566 13.84 -23.75 -16.40
N ARG A 567 13.12 -23.96 -15.29
CA ARG A 567 12.24 -22.93 -14.72
C ARG A 567 13.05 -21.72 -14.25
N PHE A 568 14.17 -21.97 -13.56
CA PHE A 568 15.10 -20.92 -13.15
C PHE A 568 15.62 -20.12 -14.36
N GLU A 569 16.12 -20.79 -15.39
CA GLU A 569 16.62 -20.13 -16.61
C GLU A 569 15.59 -19.19 -17.24
N LYS A 570 14.31 -19.57 -17.24
CA LYS A 570 13.21 -18.71 -17.70
C LYS A 570 12.97 -17.52 -16.75
N ALA A 571 12.86 -17.78 -15.44
CA ALA A 571 12.63 -16.73 -14.43
C ALA A 571 13.80 -15.73 -14.31
N TRP A 572 14.98 -16.09 -14.82
CA TRP A 572 16.23 -15.35 -14.69
C TRP A 572 16.70 -14.70 -16.00
N GLU A 573 15.88 -14.67 -17.05
CA GLU A 573 16.28 -14.21 -18.38
C GLU A 573 16.65 -12.71 -18.44
N HIS A 574 16.09 -11.91 -17.53
CA HIS A 574 16.34 -10.46 -17.41
C HIS A 574 17.29 -10.11 -16.26
N ALA A 575 17.89 -11.11 -15.61
CA ALA A 575 18.79 -10.86 -14.49
C ALA A 575 20.12 -10.26 -14.94
N GLU A 576 20.74 -9.49 -14.04
CA GLU A 576 22.07 -8.89 -14.26
C GLU A 576 23.15 -9.54 -13.38
N ILE A 577 22.80 -10.58 -12.64
CA ILE A 577 23.70 -11.30 -11.72
C ILE A 577 23.53 -12.80 -11.92
N ASP A 578 24.64 -13.53 -11.99
CA ASP A 578 24.62 -14.98 -11.90
C ASP A 578 24.72 -15.37 -10.43
N ILE A 579 23.76 -16.17 -9.95
CA ILE A 579 23.64 -16.56 -8.55
C ILE A 579 23.85 -18.06 -8.40
N SER A 580 24.71 -18.47 -7.47
CA SER A 580 24.99 -19.89 -7.21
C SER A 580 23.97 -20.57 -6.29
N GLY A 581 23.18 -19.81 -5.55
CA GLY A 581 22.16 -20.27 -4.61
C GLY A 581 21.05 -19.24 -4.38
N SER A 582 20.27 -19.38 -3.31
CA SER A 582 19.15 -18.49 -2.97
C SER A 582 19.55 -17.21 -2.22
N ILE A 583 20.83 -17.06 -1.89
CA ILE A 583 21.45 -15.86 -1.31
C ILE A 583 22.76 -15.60 -2.05
N ILE A 584 23.22 -14.34 -2.06
CA ILE A 584 24.50 -14.01 -2.68
C ILE A 584 25.66 -14.57 -1.86
N SER A 585 26.58 -15.23 -2.55
CA SER A 585 27.85 -15.71 -2.06
C SER A 585 29.01 -14.86 -2.58
N ALA A 586 30.18 -14.96 -1.94
CA ALA A 586 31.40 -14.31 -2.42
C ALA A 586 31.87 -14.79 -3.81
N THR A 587 31.33 -15.91 -4.30
CA THR A 587 31.67 -16.48 -5.61
C THR A 587 30.77 -16.01 -6.75
N ASP A 588 29.65 -15.36 -6.44
CA ASP A 588 28.69 -14.88 -7.44
C ASP A 588 29.23 -13.67 -8.19
N ARG A 589 28.84 -13.52 -9.46
CA ARG A 589 29.40 -12.51 -10.37
C ARG A 589 28.29 -11.75 -11.07
N MET A 590 28.51 -10.45 -11.25
CA MET A 590 27.70 -9.66 -12.18
C MET A 590 27.85 -10.25 -13.58
N LEU A 591 26.72 -10.38 -14.28
CA LEU A 591 26.75 -10.66 -15.70
C LEU A 591 27.30 -9.42 -16.38
N THR A 592 28.45 -9.55 -17.05
CA THR A 592 28.92 -8.48 -17.94
C THR A 592 27.82 -8.27 -18.98
N ALA A 593 27.38 -7.04 -19.22
CA ALA A 593 26.39 -6.72 -20.24
C ALA A 593 26.80 -7.39 -21.55
N ALA A 594 26.20 -8.54 -21.84
CA ALA A 594 26.37 -9.20 -23.12
C ALA A 594 25.63 -8.31 -24.09
N ASN A 595 26.36 -7.75 -25.06
CA ASN A 595 25.86 -6.97 -26.18
C ASN A 595 24.42 -7.36 -26.56
N SER A 596 23.44 -6.65 -25.99
CA SER A 596 22.06 -6.67 -26.44
C SER A 596 22.01 -5.78 -27.67
N GLY A 597 22.29 -6.39 -28.82
CA GLY A 597 22.03 -5.82 -30.13
C GLY A 597 20.56 -5.95 -30.52
#